data_AF-A0A1I3N3K2-F1
#
_entry.id   AF-A0A1I3N3K2-F1
#
_cell.length_a   1.000
_cell.length_b   1.000
_cell.length_c   1.000
_cell.angle_alpha   90.00
_cell.angle_beta   90.00
_cell.angle_gamma   90.00
#
_symmetry.space_group_name_H-M   'P 1'
#
loop_
_entity.id
_entity.type
_entity.pdbx_description
1 polymer ?
#
loop_
_entity_poly.entity_id
_entity_poly.type
_entity_poly.pdbx_seq_one_letter_code
_entity_poly.pdbx_strand_id
1 'polypeptide(L)'
;MTLLSKLRVGIVGAGIMGRGHAEVLAAHPYAEITAVASRTREHAEDLAGRVGAAVYPDYQELLASGTVDAVSVTTPDHLHADVMVAAAEAGVHILVEKPFTTTVADADRALAAIRRAGVVAMCLFNHRWVPAYAQAKDQMPLLGEAVVGYARKNDTIHVPTEMIGWADRTTCAWFLSSHDIDLVTWLFDDEVVEVFATARYGKLRARGVDTPDAMQIQARFSRGATATFESAWIYPNTFPTMVDSYVTVVGEDGVVQLDRQRENIQLATDKGYTYPRNMLQRVVHGIPAGAYRDAIEHFVHCARTGTEPLITVESSRHVTAVLAAAHESARTGLPVKVVGRD
;
A
#
# COMPACT_ATOMS: atom_id res chain seq x y z
N MET A 1 21.61 -29.01 -0.24
CA MET A 1 20.84 -27.76 -0.43
C MET A 1 21.82 -26.71 -0.90
N THR A 2 21.77 -26.32 -2.18
CA THR A 2 22.53 -25.18 -2.68
C THR A 2 22.01 -23.94 -1.93
N LEU A 3 22.88 -23.23 -1.21
CA LEU A 3 22.52 -21.94 -0.61
C LEU A 3 22.14 -21.01 -1.78
N LEU A 4 20.85 -20.74 -1.94
CA LEU A 4 20.37 -19.73 -2.90
C LEU A 4 21.10 -18.41 -2.60
N SER A 5 21.70 -17.81 -3.62
CA SER A 5 22.36 -16.50 -3.51
C SER A 5 21.41 -15.45 -2.94
N LYS A 6 21.99 -14.36 -2.41
CA LYS A 6 21.19 -13.20 -2.01
C LYS A 6 20.47 -12.64 -3.24
N LEU A 7 19.24 -12.18 -3.03
CA LEU A 7 18.49 -11.44 -4.03
C LEU A 7 19.07 -10.02 -4.14
N ARG A 8 19.55 -9.63 -5.31
CA ARG A 8 20.05 -8.27 -5.56
C ARG A 8 18.87 -7.35 -5.84
N VAL A 9 18.68 -6.32 -5.02
CA VAL A 9 17.50 -5.44 -5.10
C VAL A 9 17.91 -4.03 -5.47
N GLY A 10 17.23 -3.47 -6.47
CA GLY A 10 17.28 -2.04 -6.79
C GLY A 10 16.16 -1.26 -6.10
N ILE A 11 16.46 -0.11 -5.50
CA ILE A 11 15.42 0.81 -4.98
C ILE A 11 15.13 1.88 -6.04
N VAL A 12 13.88 1.96 -6.48
CA VAL A 12 13.41 3.02 -7.40
C VAL A 12 12.53 3.99 -6.62
N GLY A 13 13.11 5.12 -6.23
CA GLY A 13 12.47 6.18 -5.43
C GLY A 13 13.02 6.26 -4.00
N ALA A 14 13.95 7.17 -3.74
CA ALA A 14 14.63 7.31 -2.44
C ALA A 14 13.89 8.22 -1.41
N GLY A 15 12.56 8.19 -1.43
CA GLY A 15 11.69 8.96 -0.52
C GLY A 15 11.51 8.30 0.86
N ILE A 16 10.44 8.67 1.56
CA ILE A 16 10.09 8.11 2.88
C ILE A 16 9.99 6.58 2.82
N MET A 17 9.20 6.05 1.87
CA MET A 17 9.03 4.60 1.72
C MET A 17 10.32 3.93 1.26
N GLY A 18 11.02 4.48 0.25
CA GLY A 18 12.29 3.91 -0.21
C GLY A 18 13.33 3.72 0.89
N ARG A 19 13.39 4.64 1.87
CA ARG A 19 14.24 4.50 3.07
C ARG A 19 13.75 3.39 4.00
N GLY A 20 12.44 3.26 4.19
CA GLY A 20 11.85 2.16 4.96
C GLY A 20 12.10 0.79 4.33
N HIS A 21 11.92 0.65 3.01
CA HIS A 21 12.25 -0.56 2.28
C HIS A 21 13.74 -0.90 2.42
N ALA A 22 14.61 0.11 2.24
CA ALA A 22 16.05 -0.08 2.37
C ALA A 22 16.47 -0.52 3.77
N GLU A 23 15.84 0.01 4.83
CA GLU A 23 16.10 -0.41 6.22
C GLU A 23 15.80 -1.90 6.41
N VAL A 24 14.65 -2.38 5.91
CA VAL A 24 14.26 -3.80 6.00
C VAL A 24 15.18 -4.68 5.15
N LEU A 25 15.40 -4.30 3.88
CA LEU A 25 16.19 -5.09 2.94
C LEU A 25 17.67 -5.19 3.35
N ALA A 26 18.25 -4.11 3.89
CA ALA A 26 19.63 -4.12 4.40
C ALA A 26 19.80 -5.03 5.63
N ALA A 27 18.76 -5.19 6.44
CA ALA A 27 18.75 -6.10 7.59
C ALA A 27 18.47 -7.56 7.21
N HIS A 28 18.03 -7.83 5.98
CA HIS A 28 17.58 -9.16 5.57
C HIS A 28 18.76 -10.06 5.13
N PRO A 29 18.91 -11.29 5.67
CA PRO A 29 20.06 -12.14 5.40
C PRO A 29 20.15 -12.65 3.95
N TYR A 30 19.04 -12.63 3.22
CA TYR A 30 18.95 -13.13 1.85
C TYR A 30 18.66 -12.04 0.80
N ALA A 31 18.80 -10.76 1.15
CA ALA A 31 18.73 -9.66 0.21
C ALA A 31 19.99 -8.79 0.29
N GLU A 32 20.28 -8.08 -0.78
CA GLU A 32 21.35 -7.09 -0.86
C GLU A 32 20.88 -5.95 -1.75
N ILE A 33 21.04 -4.71 -1.31
CA ILE A 33 20.67 -3.54 -2.11
C ILE A 33 21.88 -3.18 -2.98
N THR A 34 21.78 -3.38 -4.29
CA THR A 34 22.91 -3.16 -5.22
C THR A 34 22.78 -1.85 -5.99
N ALA A 35 21.56 -1.32 -6.12
CA ALA A 35 21.29 -0.15 -6.93
C ALA A 35 20.23 0.77 -6.31
N VAL A 36 20.38 2.08 -6.51
CA VAL A 36 19.38 3.08 -6.15
C VAL A 36 19.21 4.06 -7.31
N ALA A 37 17.97 4.29 -7.71
CA ALA A 37 17.59 5.33 -8.66
C ALA A 37 16.54 6.25 -8.03
N SER A 38 16.68 7.56 -8.21
CA SER A 38 15.71 8.55 -7.72
C SER A 38 15.82 9.82 -8.55
N ARG A 39 14.67 10.45 -8.84
CA ARG A 39 14.61 11.75 -9.53
C ARG A 39 15.44 12.82 -8.80
N THR A 40 15.47 12.78 -7.47
CA THR A 40 16.32 13.65 -6.66
C THR A 40 17.64 12.92 -6.41
N ARG A 41 18.68 13.32 -7.16
CA ARG A 41 20.01 12.71 -7.08
C ARG A 41 20.58 12.68 -5.66
N GLU A 42 20.46 13.79 -4.92
CA GLU A 42 20.91 13.87 -3.52
C GLU A 42 20.27 12.80 -2.63
N HIS A 43 18.97 12.54 -2.79
CA HIS A 43 18.29 11.48 -2.04
C HIS A 43 18.79 10.08 -2.42
N ALA A 44 19.08 9.86 -3.71
CA ALA A 44 19.67 8.60 -4.17
C ALA A 44 21.08 8.41 -3.61
N GLU A 45 21.93 9.44 -3.64
CA GLU A 45 23.30 9.39 -3.10
C GLU A 45 23.32 9.14 -1.59
N ASP A 46 22.49 9.84 -0.81
CA ASP A 46 22.40 9.61 0.64
C ASP A 46 21.88 8.20 0.97
N LEU A 47 20.85 7.70 0.27
CA LEU A 47 20.35 6.35 0.51
C LEU A 47 21.38 5.29 0.11
N ALA A 48 21.96 5.41 -1.08
CA ALA A 48 22.97 4.50 -1.59
C ALA A 48 24.21 4.43 -0.69
N GLY A 49 24.68 5.59 -0.18
CA GLY A 49 25.80 5.67 0.75
C GLY A 49 25.57 4.93 2.07
N ARG A 50 24.33 4.90 2.56
CA ARG A 50 23.96 4.18 3.80
C ARG A 50 23.94 2.67 3.64
N VAL A 51 23.64 2.19 2.44
CA VAL A 51 23.45 0.74 2.16
C VAL A 51 24.56 0.14 1.30
N GLY A 52 25.52 0.94 0.81
CA GLY A 52 26.63 0.48 -0.02
C GLY A 52 26.25 0.18 -1.47
N ALA A 53 25.20 0.81 -2.00
CA ALA A 53 24.70 0.58 -3.36
C ALA A 53 25.28 1.55 -4.40
N ALA A 54 25.19 1.18 -5.69
CA ALA A 54 25.47 2.09 -6.79
C ALA A 54 24.29 3.04 -7.04
N VAL A 55 24.60 4.28 -7.43
CA VAL A 55 23.59 5.27 -7.83
C VAL A 55 23.42 5.25 -9.35
N TYR A 56 22.18 5.19 -9.80
CA TYR A 56 21.80 5.32 -11.20
C TYR A 56 20.99 6.59 -11.43
N PRO A 57 21.12 7.24 -12.60
CA PRO A 57 20.42 8.48 -12.90
C PRO A 57 18.91 8.28 -13.01
N ASP A 58 18.47 7.12 -13.52
CA ASP A 58 17.08 6.73 -13.60
C ASP A 58 16.91 5.21 -13.47
N TYR A 59 15.64 4.77 -13.46
CA TYR A 59 15.30 3.36 -13.33
C TYR A 59 15.58 2.56 -14.61
N GLN A 60 15.65 3.19 -15.78
CA GLN A 60 15.94 2.51 -17.05
C GLN A 60 17.39 2.06 -17.08
N GLU A 61 18.32 2.96 -16.74
CA GLU A 61 19.75 2.62 -16.60
C GLU A 61 19.99 1.61 -15.47
N LEU A 62 19.26 1.73 -14.35
CA LEU A 62 19.31 0.75 -13.27
C LEU A 62 18.92 -0.65 -13.77
N LEU A 63 17.81 -0.78 -14.49
CA LEU A 63 17.32 -2.06 -15.02
C LEU A 63 18.25 -2.63 -16.10
N ALA A 64 18.81 -1.78 -16.95
CA ALA A 64 19.76 -2.19 -18.00
C ALA A 64 21.14 -2.64 -17.46
N SER A 65 21.44 -2.35 -16.19
CA SER A 65 22.75 -2.61 -15.60
C SER A 65 23.10 -4.10 -15.39
N GLY A 66 22.10 -4.99 -15.35
CA GLY A 66 22.29 -6.40 -14.99
C GLY A 66 22.69 -6.64 -13.52
N THR A 67 22.62 -5.61 -12.66
CA THR A 67 23.04 -5.68 -11.26
C THR A 67 21.92 -6.02 -10.27
N VAL A 68 20.69 -6.17 -10.74
CA VAL A 68 19.50 -6.42 -9.91
C VAL A 68 18.74 -7.66 -10.40
N ASP A 69 18.16 -8.39 -9.46
CA ASP A 69 17.23 -9.51 -9.67
C ASP A 69 15.78 -9.07 -9.37
N ALA A 70 15.63 -8.05 -8.53
CA ALA A 70 14.35 -7.45 -8.18
C ALA A 70 14.45 -5.92 -8.07
N VAL A 71 13.34 -5.22 -8.21
CA VAL A 71 13.20 -3.80 -7.86
C VAL A 71 12.14 -3.60 -6.79
N SER A 72 12.42 -2.65 -5.90
CA SER A 72 11.48 -2.08 -4.95
C SER A 72 11.06 -0.70 -5.45
N VAL A 73 9.84 -0.62 -5.98
CA VAL A 73 9.24 0.58 -6.57
C VAL A 73 8.53 1.37 -5.48
N THR A 74 9.15 2.47 -5.08
CA THR A 74 8.72 3.36 -3.98
C THR A 74 8.61 4.82 -4.45
N THR A 75 8.21 4.99 -5.71
CA THR A 75 7.92 6.30 -6.32
C THR A 75 6.54 6.80 -5.89
N PRO A 76 6.16 8.05 -6.21
CA PRO A 76 4.77 8.49 -6.09
C PRO A 76 3.80 7.61 -6.90
N ASP A 77 2.58 7.42 -6.38
CA ASP A 77 1.55 6.47 -6.86
C ASP A 77 1.36 6.46 -8.40
N HIS A 78 1.30 7.64 -9.01
CA HIS A 78 1.06 7.84 -10.45
C HIS A 78 2.23 7.41 -11.35
N LEU A 79 3.37 7.02 -10.79
CA LEU A 79 4.57 6.62 -11.52
C LEU A 79 4.86 5.12 -11.41
N HIS A 80 4.06 4.36 -10.65
CA HIS A 80 4.30 2.93 -10.41
C HIS A 80 4.29 2.13 -11.72
N ALA A 81 3.28 2.35 -12.58
CA ALA A 81 3.02 1.53 -13.74
C ALA A 81 4.19 1.49 -14.74
N ASP A 82 4.77 2.64 -15.06
CA ASP A 82 5.88 2.72 -16.01
C ASP A 82 7.12 1.97 -15.50
N VAL A 83 7.41 2.08 -14.20
CA VAL A 83 8.53 1.36 -13.58
C VAL A 83 8.24 -0.15 -13.55
N MET A 84 7.02 -0.56 -13.20
CA MET A 84 6.63 -1.97 -13.18
C MET A 84 6.70 -2.60 -14.58
N VAL A 85 6.20 -1.92 -15.60
CA VAL A 85 6.25 -2.39 -16.99
C VAL A 85 7.70 -2.56 -17.45
N ALA A 86 8.56 -1.56 -17.23
CA ALA A 86 9.97 -1.64 -17.60
C ALA A 86 10.70 -2.76 -16.86
N ALA A 87 10.44 -2.94 -15.56
CA ALA A 87 11.04 -4.01 -14.77
C ALA A 87 10.60 -5.39 -15.25
N ALA A 88 9.32 -5.59 -15.55
CA ALA A 88 8.81 -6.84 -16.09
C ALA A 88 9.43 -7.15 -17.46
N GLU A 89 9.54 -6.15 -18.34
CA GLU A 89 10.18 -6.31 -19.66
C GLU A 89 11.68 -6.66 -19.57
N ALA A 90 12.35 -6.21 -18.51
CA ALA A 90 13.73 -6.58 -18.19
C ALA A 90 13.85 -7.96 -17.50
N GLY A 91 12.73 -8.65 -17.20
CA GLY A 91 12.73 -9.93 -16.48
C GLY A 91 13.06 -9.80 -14.98
N VAL A 92 12.87 -8.62 -14.40
CA VAL A 92 13.20 -8.29 -13.01
C VAL A 92 11.95 -8.42 -12.12
N HIS A 93 12.09 -9.04 -10.94
CA HIS A 93 10.99 -9.17 -9.97
C HIS A 93 10.58 -7.82 -9.37
N ILE A 94 9.32 -7.67 -8.95
CA ILE A 94 8.75 -6.35 -8.64
C ILE A 94 8.08 -6.37 -7.26
N LEU A 95 8.61 -5.58 -6.34
CA LEU A 95 7.87 -5.14 -5.17
C LEU A 95 7.42 -3.70 -5.41
N VAL A 96 6.14 -3.41 -5.38
CA VAL A 96 5.60 -2.06 -5.60
C VAL A 96 4.86 -1.58 -4.36
N GLU A 97 5.06 -0.32 -3.99
CA GLU A 97 4.24 0.33 -2.98
C GLU A 97 2.78 0.44 -3.42
N LYS A 98 1.88 0.60 -2.43
CA LYS A 98 0.45 0.81 -2.72
C LYS A 98 0.18 2.30 -2.99
N PRO A 99 -0.88 2.64 -3.75
CA PRO A 99 -1.74 1.74 -4.51
C PRO A 99 -0.99 1.13 -5.70
N PHE A 100 -1.48 0.02 -6.23
CA PHE A 100 -0.85 -0.67 -7.37
C PHE A 100 -0.63 0.27 -8.55
N THR A 101 -1.69 0.98 -8.95
CA THR A 101 -1.69 2.13 -9.87
C THR A 101 -2.88 3.04 -9.54
N THR A 102 -2.95 4.23 -10.15
CA THR A 102 -4.07 5.18 -10.00
C THR A 102 -5.06 5.18 -11.17
N THR A 103 -4.86 4.32 -12.17
CA THR A 103 -5.80 4.12 -13.29
C THR A 103 -5.92 2.65 -13.67
N VAL A 104 -7.10 2.26 -14.17
CA VAL A 104 -7.35 0.88 -14.63
C VAL A 104 -6.47 0.55 -15.84
N ALA A 105 -6.32 1.48 -16.78
CA ALA A 105 -5.49 1.28 -17.97
C ALA A 105 -4.01 1.01 -17.62
N ASP A 106 -3.49 1.70 -16.60
CA ASP A 106 -2.13 1.47 -16.12
C ASP A 106 -2.01 0.15 -15.36
N ALA A 107 -3.02 -0.24 -14.59
CA ALA A 107 -3.05 -1.54 -13.93
C ALA A 107 -3.04 -2.68 -14.96
N ASP A 108 -3.83 -2.55 -16.03
CA ASP A 108 -3.92 -3.52 -17.11
C ASP A 108 -2.60 -3.63 -17.89
N ARG A 109 -1.96 -2.49 -18.19
CA ARG A 109 -0.61 -2.44 -18.79
C ARG A 109 0.42 -3.20 -17.93
N ALA A 110 0.47 -2.89 -16.64
CA ALA A 110 1.40 -3.52 -15.72
C ALA A 110 1.12 -5.03 -15.57
N LEU A 111 -0.14 -5.40 -15.38
CA LEU A 111 -0.58 -6.81 -15.28
C LEU A 111 -0.20 -7.62 -16.52
N ALA A 112 -0.45 -7.07 -17.72
CA ALA A 112 -0.09 -7.73 -18.97
C ALA A 112 1.43 -7.91 -19.14
N ALA A 113 2.23 -6.91 -18.73
CA ALA A 113 3.69 -7.01 -18.77
C ALA A 113 4.21 -8.07 -17.79
N ILE A 114 3.72 -8.05 -16.55
CA ILE A 114 4.08 -9.01 -15.49
C ILE A 114 3.75 -10.45 -15.91
N ARG A 115 2.52 -10.69 -16.39
CA ARG A 115 2.08 -12.01 -16.86
C ARG A 115 2.92 -12.51 -18.03
N ARG A 116 3.23 -11.64 -18.99
CA ARG A 116 4.06 -11.98 -20.14
C ARG A 116 5.49 -12.35 -19.74
N ALA A 117 6.05 -11.64 -18.77
CA ALA A 117 7.41 -11.87 -18.30
C ALA A 117 7.53 -13.08 -17.35
N GLY A 118 6.45 -13.47 -16.68
CA GLY A 118 6.46 -14.54 -15.68
C GLY A 118 7.27 -14.18 -14.43
N VAL A 119 7.43 -12.90 -14.13
CA VAL A 119 8.16 -12.41 -12.95
C VAL A 119 7.27 -12.39 -11.72
N VAL A 120 7.85 -12.67 -10.55
CA VAL A 120 7.19 -12.42 -9.27
C VAL A 120 6.94 -10.92 -9.10
N ALA A 121 5.68 -10.54 -8.85
CA ALA A 121 5.29 -9.17 -8.58
C ALA A 121 4.30 -9.10 -7.42
N MET A 122 4.49 -8.14 -6.50
CA MET A 122 3.63 -7.97 -5.33
C MET A 122 3.42 -6.49 -5.01
N CYS A 123 2.17 -6.08 -4.80
CA CYS A 123 1.82 -4.79 -4.21
C CYS A 123 1.90 -4.88 -2.68
N LEU A 124 2.50 -3.90 -2.02
CA LEU A 124 2.75 -3.94 -0.58
C LEU A 124 1.52 -3.53 0.26
N PHE A 125 0.43 -4.29 0.19
CA PHE A 125 -0.66 -4.19 1.17
C PHE A 125 -0.30 -4.90 2.49
N ASN A 126 0.69 -4.33 3.19
CA ASN A 126 1.27 -4.88 4.41
C ASN A 126 0.27 -5.09 5.57
N HIS A 127 -0.94 -4.56 5.50
CA HIS A 127 -1.96 -4.80 6.53
C HIS A 127 -2.32 -6.28 6.70
N ARG A 128 -2.20 -7.10 5.66
CA ARG A 128 -2.42 -8.55 5.78
C ARG A 128 -1.43 -9.24 6.73
N TRP A 129 -0.32 -8.59 7.07
CA TRP A 129 0.68 -9.06 8.04
C TRP A 129 0.55 -8.43 9.44
N VAL A 130 -0.44 -7.58 9.68
CA VAL A 130 -0.71 -7.12 11.06
C VAL A 130 -1.34 -8.28 11.83
N PRO A 131 -0.77 -8.70 12.97
CA PRO A 131 -1.26 -9.88 13.68
C PRO A 131 -2.76 -9.85 14.02
N ALA A 132 -3.30 -8.68 14.40
CA ALA A 132 -4.72 -8.53 14.68
C ALA A 132 -5.61 -8.74 13.44
N TYR A 133 -5.18 -8.26 12.26
CA TYR A 133 -5.90 -8.48 10.99
C TYR A 133 -5.78 -9.94 10.53
N ALA A 134 -4.61 -10.56 10.68
CA ALA A 134 -4.41 -11.98 10.38
C ALA A 134 -5.26 -12.88 11.29
N GLN A 135 -5.28 -12.61 12.60
CA GLN A 135 -6.15 -13.31 13.54
C GLN A 135 -7.62 -13.13 13.17
N ALA A 136 -8.05 -11.92 12.79
CA ALA A 136 -9.41 -11.69 12.31
C ALA A 136 -9.73 -12.54 11.08
N LYS A 137 -8.81 -12.65 10.11
CA LYS A 137 -8.97 -13.53 8.94
C LYS A 137 -9.18 -14.98 9.36
N ASP A 138 -8.40 -15.49 10.31
CA ASP A 138 -8.55 -16.87 10.82
C ASP A 138 -9.89 -17.11 11.52
N GLN A 139 -10.47 -16.07 12.15
CA GLN A 139 -11.76 -16.15 12.83
C GLN A 139 -12.96 -15.93 11.90
N MET A 140 -12.78 -15.48 10.66
CA MET A 140 -13.89 -15.21 9.72
C MET A 140 -14.89 -16.36 9.58
N PRO A 141 -14.49 -17.65 9.57
CA PRO A 141 -15.46 -18.76 9.51
C PRO A 141 -16.45 -18.80 10.69
N LEU A 142 -16.12 -18.22 11.85
CA LEU A 142 -17.01 -18.15 13.01
C LEU A 142 -18.10 -17.07 12.88
N LEU A 143 -17.97 -16.17 11.90
CA LEU A 143 -18.91 -15.06 11.71
C LEU A 143 -20.05 -15.41 10.76
N GLY A 144 -20.01 -16.57 10.09
CA GLY A 144 -20.94 -16.89 8.99
C GLY A 144 -20.62 -16.10 7.72
N GLU A 145 -21.59 -15.99 6.80
CA GLU A 145 -21.40 -15.17 5.59
C GLU A 145 -21.27 -13.69 5.93
N ALA A 146 -20.45 -12.96 5.17
CA ALA A 146 -20.27 -11.53 5.38
C ALA A 146 -21.55 -10.75 5.04
N VAL A 147 -21.94 -9.84 5.93
CA VAL A 147 -23.16 -9.02 5.78
C VAL A 147 -22.79 -7.55 5.54
N VAL A 148 -22.02 -6.97 6.46
CA VAL A 148 -21.63 -5.55 6.41
C VAL A 148 -20.18 -5.36 6.84
N GLY A 149 -19.45 -4.53 6.09
CA GLY A 149 -18.13 -4.03 6.43
C GLY A 149 -18.14 -2.53 6.68
N TYR A 150 -17.29 -2.08 7.59
CA TYR A 150 -16.96 -0.65 7.71
C TYR A 150 -15.46 -0.52 7.93
N ALA A 151 -14.83 0.36 7.17
CA ALA A 151 -13.44 0.71 7.38
C ALA A 151 -13.26 2.22 7.30
N ARG A 152 -12.54 2.76 8.27
CA ARG A 152 -12.17 4.17 8.35
C ARG A 152 -10.68 4.29 8.42
N LYS A 153 -10.12 5.16 7.58
CA LYS A 153 -8.73 5.56 7.67
C LYS A 153 -8.56 7.03 7.38
N ASN A 154 -8.27 7.80 8.43
CA ASN A 154 -8.19 9.25 8.36
C ASN A 154 -6.82 9.72 8.84
N ASP A 155 -6.16 10.59 8.06
CA ASP A 155 -4.92 11.23 8.47
C ASP A 155 -5.15 12.65 9.00
N THR A 156 -4.23 13.05 9.86
CA THR A 156 -4.01 14.47 10.18
C THR A 156 -3.61 15.25 8.93
N ILE A 157 -3.96 16.54 8.91
CA ILE A 157 -3.65 17.47 7.80
C ILE A 157 -2.15 17.59 7.51
N HIS A 158 -1.28 17.25 8.46
CA HIS A 158 0.16 17.14 8.25
C HIS A 158 0.53 16.29 7.02
N VAL A 159 -0.17 15.19 6.75
CA VAL A 159 0.16 14.30 5.61
C VAL A 159 0.09 15.05 4.27
N PRO A 160 -1.07 15.60 3.85
CA PRO A 160 -1.18 16.28 2.56
C PRO A 160 -0.52 17.66 2.49
N THR A 161 -0.16 18.30 3.61
CA THR A 161 0.40 19.67 3.59
C THR A 161 1.89 19.76 3.92
N GLU A 162 2.47 18.76 4.58
CA GLU A 162 3.86 18.81 5.06
C GLU A 162 4.64 17.54 4.73
N MET A 163 4.02 16.35 4.81
CA MET A 163 4.72 15.08 4.58
C MET A 163 4.95 14.76 3.11
N ILE A 164 3.92 14.94 2.26
CA ILE A 164 4.00 14.60 0.84
C ILE A 164 3.85 15.84 -0.05
N GLY A 165 4.86 16.12 -0.86
CA GLY A 165 4.86 17.26 -1.80
C GLY A 165 4.10 17.02 -3.11
N TRP A 166 3.24 16.00 -3.18
CA TRP A 166 2.51 15.58 -4.37
C TRP A 166 1.04 15.25 -4.07
N ALA A 167 0.50 15.75 -2.96
CA ALA A 167 -0.87 15.50 -2.51
C ALA A 167 -1.94 15.96 -3.51
N ASP A 168 -1.61 16.92 -4.39
CA ASP A 168 -2.43 17.40 -5.50
C ASP A 168 -2.54 16.41 -6.67
N ARG A 169 -1.73 15.34 -6.66
CA ARG A 169 -1.69 14.28 -7.69
C ARG A 169 -2.26 12.94 -7.21
N THR A 170 -2.93 12.95 -6.07
CA THR A 170 -3.56 11.78 -5.46
C THR A 170 -4.77 12.23 -4.64
N THR A 171 -5.43 11.31 -3.97
CA THR A 171 -6.55 11.59 -3.05
C THR A 171 -6.40 10.82 -1.76
N CYS A 172 -7.12 11.24 -0.71
CA CYS A 172 -7.23 10.46 0.52
C CYS A 172 -7.70 9.02 0.26
N ALA A 173 -8.59 8.78 -0.71
CA ALA A 173 -9.04 7.43 -1.06
C ALA A 173 -7.93 6.59 -1.72
N TRP A 174 -7.19 7.13 -2.69
CA TRP A 174 -6.05 6.41 -3.30
C TRP A 174 -4.98 6.07 -2.27
N PHE A 175 -4.65 7.06 -1.43
CA PHE A 175 -3.57 6.94 -0.46
C PHE A 175 -3.93 6.07 0.75
N LEU A 176 -5.18 6.14 1.24
CA LEU A 176 -5.62 5.48 2.48
C LEU A 176 -6.55 4.30 2.22
N SER A 177 -7.68 4.53 1.53
CA SER A 177 -8.69 3.49 1.32
C SER A 177 -8.21 2.32 0.47
N SER A 178 -7.11 2.45 -0.29
CA SER A 178 -6.50 1.31 -0.98
C SER A 178 -6.13 0.17 -0.01
N HIS A 179 -5.64 0.47 1.19
CA HIS A 179 -5.41 -0.52 2.23
C HIS A 179 -6.70 -1.17 2.73
N ASP A 180 -7.73 -0.36 2.93
CA ASP A 180 -8.98 -0.83 3.55
C ASP A 180 -9.80 -1.66 2.56
N ILE A 181 -9.83 -1.27 1.28
CA ILE A 181 -10.45 -2.02 0.20
C ILE A 181 -9.73 -3.37 0.04
N ASP A 182 -8.40 -3.41 0.01
CA ASP A 182 -7.65 -4.67 0.00
C ASP A 182 -8.02 -5.55 1.20
N LEU A 183 -7.96 -4.97 2.40
CA LEU A 183 -8.17 -5.69 3.64
C LEU A 183 -9.59 -6.26 3.76
N VAL A 184 -10.63 -5.47 3.48
CA VAL A 184 -12.02 -5.94 3.56
C VAL A 184 -12.32 -6.96 2.47
N THR A 185 -11.81 -6.76 1.25
CA THR A 185 -11.92 -7.75 0.16
C THR A 185 -11.28 -9.08 0.58
N TRP A 186 -10.10 -9.03 1.21
CA TRP A 186 -9.41 -10.21 1.72
C TRP A 186 -10.14 -10.88 2.89
N LEU A 187 -10.68 -10.10 3.84
CA LEU A 187 -11.46 -10.65 4.96
C LEU A 187 -12.74 -11.32 4.47
N PHE A 188 -13.47 -10.67 3.56
CA PHE A 188 -14.70 -11.20 2.99
C PHE A 188 -14.43 -12.40 2.08
N ASP A 189 -13.27 -12.47 1.45
CA ASP A 189 -12.97 -13.40 0.35
C ASP A 189 -13.95 -13.23 -0.82
N ASP A 190 -14.27 -11.97 -1.13
CA ASP A 190 -15.27 -11.59 -2.13
C ASP A 190 -14.83 -10.35 -2.92
N GLU A 191 -15.43 -10.14 -4.07
CA GLU A 191 -15.12 -9.03 -4.97
C GLU A 191 -16.21 -7.95 -4.93
N VAL A 192 -15.77 -6.70 -4.86
CA VAL A 192 -16.64 -5.53 -5.07
C VAL A 192 -17.06 -5.45 -6.53
N VAL A 193 -18.37 -5.35 -6.79
CA VAL A 193 -18.96 -5.30 -8.14
C VAL A 193 -19.57 -3.95 -8.48
N GLU A 194 -19.81 -3.09 -7.50
CA GLU A 194 -20.41 -1.77 -7.69
C GLU A 194 -20.08 -0.86 -6.51
N VAL A 195 -19.90 0.42 -6.79
CA VAL A 195 -19.67 1.45 -5.78
C VAL A 195 -20.53 2.68 -6.00
N PHE A 196 -20.91 3.35 -4.92
CA PHE A 196 -21.40 4.72 -4.90
C PHE A 196 -20.50 5.55 -3.99
N ALA A 197 -20.05 6.71 -4.43
CA ALA A 197 -19.10 7.52 -3.65
C ALA A 197 -19.45 9.00 -3.63
N THR A 198 -19.01 9.67 -2.57
CA THR A 198 -19.05 11.13 -2.45
C THR A 198 -17.68 11.66 -2.05
N ALA A 199 -17.37 12.88 -2.48
CA ALA A 199 -16.12 13.57 -2.16
C ALA A 199 -16.43 15.00 -1.69
N ARG A 200 -15.71 15.46 -0.66
CA ARG A 200 -15.83 16.82 -0.15
C ARG A 200 -14.52 17.56 -0.37
N TYR A 201 -14.59 18.72 -1.03
CA TYR A 201 -13.47 19.64 -1.21
C TYR A 201 -13.67 20.90 -0.39
N GLY A 202 -12.64 21.40 0.30
CA GLY A 202 -12.76 22.61 1.11
C GLY A 202 -11.42 23.11 1.64
N LYS A 203 -11.03 22.63 2.82
CA LYS A 203 -9.88 23.12 3.59
C LYS A 203 -8.55 22.95 2.85
N LEU A 204 -8.34 21.83 2.16
CA LEU A 204 -7.11 21.58 1.40
C LEU A 204 -7.01 22.50 0.18
N ARG A 205 -8.11 22.69 -0.57
CA ARG A 205 -8.17 23.67 -1.67
C ARG A 205 -7.92 25.10 -1.19
N ALA A 206 -8.50 25.48 -0.05
CA ALA A 206 -8.25 26.78 0.56
C ALA A 206 -6.78 26.99 0.97
N ARG A 207 -6.00 25.91 1.09
CA ARG A 207 -4.54 25.91 1.34
C ARG A 207 -3.71 25.68 0.08
N GLY A 208 -4.33 25.66 -1.11
CA GLY A 208 -3.62 25.48 -2.39
C GLY A 208 -3.32 24.03 -2.76
N VAL A 209 -3.93 23.04 -2.10
CA VAL A 209 -3.79 21.62 -2.44
C VAL A 209 -5.09 21.13 -3.11
N ASP A 210 -5.05 20.86 -4.41
CA ASP A 210 -6.23 20.44 -5.17
C ASP A 210 -6.51 18.93 -5.02
N THR A 211 -7.06 18.57 -3.87
CA THR A 211 -7.44 17.19 -3.52
C THR A 211 -8.65 17.23 -2.57
N PRO A 212 -9.50 16.18 -2.51
CA PRO A 212 -10.62 16.18 -1.57
C PRO A 212 -10.13 16.12 -0.12
N ASP A 213 -10.82 16.86 0.76
CA ASP A 213 -10.64 16.79 2.22
C ASP A 213 -11.03 15.39 2.74
N ALA A 214 -12.07 14.79 2.15
CA ALA A 214 -12.60 13.49 2.51
C ALA A 214 -13.35 12.82 1.35
N MET A 215 -13.38 11.49 1.36
CA MET A 215 -14.17 10.65 0.47
C MET A 215 -14.83 9.51 1.25
N GLN A 216 -16.09 9.22 0.92
CA GLN A 216 -16.83 8.07 1.43
C GLN A 216 -17.31 7.21 0.27
N ILE A 217 -17.12 5.90 0.37
CA ILE A 217 -17.39 4.92 -0.68
C ILE A 217 -18.28 3.84 -0.09
N GLN A 218 -19.49 3.65 -0.62
CA GLN A 218 -20.32 2.50 -0.35
C GLN A 218 -20.12 1.48 -1.47
N ALA A 219 -19.79 0.25 -1.10
CA ALA A 219 -19.47 -0.84 -2.00
C ALA A 219 -20.46 -1.99 -1.83
N ARG A 220 -20.82 -2.63 -2.96
CA ARG A 220 -21.58 -3.89 -2.99
C ARG A 220 -20.66 -5.00 -3.51
N PHE A 221 -20.64 -6.11 -2.80
CA PHE A 221 -19.86 -7.29 -3.15
C PHE A 221 -20.68 -8.29 -3.98
N SER A 222 -19.99 -9.22 -4.64
CA SER A 222 -20.60 -10.16 -5.58
C SER A 222 -21.57 -11.12 -4.89
N ARG A 223 -21.28 -11.55 -3.65
CA ARG A 223 -22.15 -12.41 -2.84
C ARG A 223 -23.21 -11.64 -2.04
N GLY A 224 -23.31 -10.32 -2.23
CA GLY A 224 -24.39 -9.50 -1.67
C GLY A 224 -24.03 -8.71 -0.41
N ALA A 225 -22.86 -8.97 0.21
CA ALA A 225 -22.36 -8.15 1.30
C ALA A 225 -22.18 -6.69 0.86
N THR A 226 -22.23 -5.77 1.82
CA THR A 226 -21.93 -4.34 1.56
C THR A 226 -20.81 -3.85 2.45
N ALA A 227 -20.05 -2.85 2.02
CA ALA A 227 -19.11 -2.17 2.90
C ALA A 227 -19.09 -0.67 2.69
N THR A 228 -18.74 0.07 3.74
CA THR A 228 -18.45 1.51 3.65
C THR A 228 -16.98 1.76 3.95
N PHE A 229 -16.29 2.46 3.05
CA PHE A 229 -14.92 2.93 3.23
C PHE A 229 -14.93 4.45 3.40
N GLU A 230 -14.30 4.93 4.47
CA GLU A 230 -14.13 6.34 4.76
C GLU A 230 -12.66 6.71 4.77
N SER A 231 -12.34 7.82 4.09
CA SER A 231 -11.03 8.45 4.17
C SER A 231 -11.13 9.96 4.28
N ALA A 232 -10.25 10.54 5.09
CA ALA A 232 -10.15 11.97 5.29
C ALA A 232 -8.71 12.38 5.58
N TRP A 233 -8.41 13.63 5.26
CA TRP A 233 -7.06 14.20 5.31
C TRP A 233 -6.99 15.50 6.10
N ILE A 234 -8.03 15.78 6.89
CA ILE A 234 -8.18 17.05 7.58
C ILE A 234 -8.37 16.91 9.09
N TYR A 235 -8.04 15.73 9.66
CA TYR A 235 -7.95 15.63 11.11
C TYR A 235 -6.93 16.68 11.62
N PRO A 236 -7.20 17.32 12.78
CA PRO A 236 -6.28 18.29 13.32
C PRO A 236 -4.97 17.60 13.73
N ASN A 237 -3.83 18.29 13.60
CA ASN A 237 -2.53 17.75 14.05
C ASN A 237 -2.46 17.50 15.57
N THR A 238 -3.45 17.97 16.33
CA THR A 238 -3.63 17.66 17.76
C THR A 238 -4.29 16.30 18.01
N PHE A 239 -4.73 15.59 16.97
CA PHE A 239 -5.18 14.20 17.12
C PHE A 239 -4.00 13.33 17.58
N PRO A 240 -4.18 12.40 18.54
CA PRO A 240 -3.07 11.75 19.23
C PRO A 240 -2.23 10.81 18.34
N THR A 241 -2.75 10.43 17.17
CA THR A 241 -2.04 9.65 16.15
C THR A 241 -2.08 10.39 14.82
N MET A 242 -1.12 10.14 13.95
CA MET A 242 -1.18 10.65 12.58
C MET A 242 -2.32 10.01 11.79
N VAL A 243 -2.64 8.75 12.07
CA VAL A 243 -3.62 7.93 11.33
C VAL A 243 -4.63 7.34 12.32
N ASP A 244 -5.90 7.66 12.13
CA ASP A 244 -7.05 6.98 12.73
C ASP A 244 -7.42 5.79 11.85
N SER A 245 -7.52 4.58 12.41
CA SER A 245 -7.79 3.36 11.65
C SER A 245 -8.72 2.46 12.43
N TYR A 246 -9.84 2.09 11.82
CA TYR A 246 -10.85 1.23 12.42
C TYR A 246 -11.48 0.34 11.35
N VAL A 247 -11.68 -0.93 11.65
CA VAL A 247 -12.33 -1.89 10.75
C VAL A 247 -13.35 -2.71 11.54
N THR A 248 -14.54 -2.87 10.99
CA THR A 248 -15.58 -3.78 11.50
C THR A 248 -16.07 -4.67 10.38
N VAL A 249 -16.22 -5.95 10.70
CA VAL A 249 -16.86 -6.95 9.85
C VAL A 249 -17.99 -7.58 10.64
N VAL A 250 -19.20 -7.50 10.10
CA VAL A 250 -20.40 -8.17 10.60
C VAL A 250 -20.69 -9.32 9.64
N GLY A 251 -20.76 -10.53 10.17
CA GLY A 251 -21.35 -11.67 9.48
C GLY A 251 -22.68 -12.07 10.11
N GLU A 252 -23.30 -13.12 9.59
CA GLU A 252 -24.60 -13.64 10.05
C GLU A 252 -24.59 -14.05 11.53
N ASP A 253 -23.48 -14.62 12.00
CA ASP A 253 -23.36 -15.24 13.32
C ASP A 253 -22.43 -14.47 14.28
N GLY A 254 -21.80 -13.39 13.83
CA GLY A 254 -20.82 -12.69 14.64
C GLY A 254 -20.31 -11.36 14.11
N VAL A 255 -19.46 -10.73 14.91
CA VAL A 255 -18.83 -9.45 14.59
C VAL A 255 -17.38 -9.43 15.05
N VAL A 256 -16.51 -8.86 14.23
CA VAL A 256 -15.13 -8.51 14.58
C VAL A 256 -14.96 -7.00 14.45
N GLN A 257 -14.32 -6.40 15.45
CA GLN A 257 -13.96 -4.98 15.47
C GLN A 257 -12.48 -4.83 15.76
N LEU A 258 -11.79 -4.05 14.94
CA LEU A 258 -10.35 -3.84 14.99
C LEU A 258 -10.12 -2.34 15.08
N ASP A 259 -9.89 -1.88 16.30
CA ASP A 259 -9.67 -0.47 16.62
C ASP A 259 -8.20 -0.24 16.95
N ARG A 260 -7.48 0.35 16.01
CA ARG A 260 -6.05 0.58 16.21
C ARG A 260 -5.78 1.60 17.30
N GLN A 261 -6.73 2.47 17.68
CA GLN A 261 -6.53 3.36 18.82
C GLN A 261 -6.55 2.60 20.15
N ARG A 262 -7.37 1.54 20.27
CA ARG A 262 -7.44 0.72 21.49
C ARG A 262 -6.22 -0.18 21.67
N GLU A 263 -5.56 -0.58 20.60
CA GLU A 263 -4.33 -1.39 20.62
C GLU A 263 -3.04 -0.57 20.80
N ASN A 264 -3.15 0.76 20.91
CA ASN A 264 -1.99 1.64 20.99
C ASN A 264 -1.46 1.85 22.41
N ILE A 265 -0.19 2.25 22.49
CA ILE A 265 0.42 2.80 23.70
C ILE A 265 -0.09 4.23 23.88
N GLN A 266 -0.50 4.60 25.09
CA GLN A 266 -0.85 5.98 25.43
C GLN A 266 0.34 6.66 26.11
N LEU A 267 0.87 7.73 25.51
CA LEU A 267 2.00 8.49 26.04
C LEU A 267 1.57 9.93 26.35
N ALA A 268 1.66 10.31 27.62
CA ALA A 268 1.45 11.69 28.07
C ALA A 268 2.78 12.31 28.51
N THR A 269 3.06 13.52 28.03
CA THR A 269 4.21 14.35 28.42
C THR A 269 3.76 15.80 28.59
N ASP A 270 4.62 16.66 29.11
CA ASP A 270 4.42 18.11 29.13
C ASP A 270 4.25 18.72 27.71
N LYS A 271 4.73 18.00 26.67
CA LYS A 271 4.60 18.38 25.26
C LYS A 271 3.32 17.88 24.59
N GLY A 272 2.55 17.01 25.23
CA GLY A 272 1.27 16.52 24.68
C GLY A 272 0.96 15.05 24.96
N TYR A 273 -0.15 14.62 24.37
CA TYR A 273 -0.70 13.27 24.48
C TYR A 273 -0.73 12.60 23.10
N THR A 274 -0.06 11.46 22.97
CA THR A 274 0.15 10.78 21.68
C THR A 274 0.00 9.28 21.79
N TYR A 275 -0.28 8.64 20.65
CA TYR A 275 -0.29 7.21 20.42
C TYR A 275 0.88 6.83 19.50
N PRO A 276 2.06 6.51 20.05
CA PRO A 276 3.23 6.18 19.24
C PRO A 276 2.98 4.96 18.36
N ARG A 277 3.41 5.02 17.10
CA ARG A 277 3.29 3.89 16.15
C ARG A 277 4.10 2.69 16.63
N ASN A 278 3.45 1.54 16.74
CA ASN A 278 4.05 0.29 17.21
C ASN A 278 3.74 -0.93 16.31
N MET A 279 2.66 -0.92 15.51
CA MET A 279 2.19 -2.12 14.79
C MET A 279 2.81 -2.35 13.41
N LEU A 280 3.04 -1.30 12.62
CA LEU A 280 3.43 -1.47 11.20
C LEU A 280 4.93 -1.61 11.02
N GLN A 281 5.71 -0.74 11.65
CA GLN A 281 7.16 -0.71 11.56
C GLN A 281 7.73 -0.19 12.88
N ARG A 282 8.66 -0.95 13.47
CA ARG A 282 9.44 -0.53 14.64
C ARG A 282 10.80 -1.20 14.60
N VAL A 283 11.81 -0.55 15.20
CA VAL A 283 13.11 -1.19 15.45
C VAL A 283 13.08 -1.80 16.85
N VAL A 284 13.27 -3.12 16.93
CA VAL A 284 13.33 -3.89 18.18
C VAL A 284 14.73 -4.48 18.29
N HIS A 285 15.47 -4.10 19.34
CA HIS A 285 16.88 -4.52 19.54
C HIS A 285 17.80 -4.27 18.33
N GLY A 286 17.56 -3.20 17.59
CA GLY A 286 18.35 -2.83 16.40
C GLY A 286 17.90 -3.50 15.10
N ILE A 287 16.82 -4.27 15.11
CA ILE A 287 16.30 -4.98 13.93
C ILE A 287 14.90 -4.45 13.57
N PRO A 288 14.62 -4.13 12.29
CA PRO A 288 13.27 -3.80 11.84
C PRO A 288 12.28 -4.95 12.11
N ALA A 289 11.11 -4.62 12.63
CA ALA A 289 10.07 -5.55 13.02
C ALA A 289 8.67 -4.99 12.71
N GLY A 290 7.69 -5.90 12.64
CA GLY A 290 6.29 -5.60 12.37
C GLY A 290 5.86 -5.91 10.94
N ALA A 291 4.57 -5.71 10.67
CA ALA A 291 3.89 -6.14 9.44
C ALA A 291 4.55 -5.64 8.14
N TYR A 292 5.14 -4.45 8.16
CA TYR A 292 5.86 -3.90 7.02
C TYR A 292 7.11 -4.71 6.66
N ARG A 293 7.90 -5.10 7.68
CA ARG A 293 9.06 -5.95 7.50
C ARG A 293 8.63 -7.34 7.03
N ASP A 294 7.64 -7.94 7.67
CA ASP A 294 7.18 -9.29 7.35
C ASP A 294 6.64 -9.41 5.91
N ALA A 295 5.95 -8.37 5.42
CA ALA A 295 5.49 -8.31 4.03
C ALA A 295 6.66 -8.24 3.02
N ILE A 296 7.69 -7.44 3.29
CA ILE A 296 8.86 -7.35 2.42
C ILE A 296 9.65 -8.67 2.43
N GLU A 297 9.79 -9.32 3.57
CA GLU A 297 10.43 -10.64 3.65
C GLU A 297 9.67 -11.72 2.87
N HIS A 298 8.34 -11.69 2.92
CA HIS A 298 7.50 -12.55 2.10
C HIS A 298 7.79 -12.37 0.61
N PHE A 299 7.94 -11.13 0.13
CA PHE A 299 8.34 -10.86 -1.24
C PHE A 299 9.73 -11.44 -1.55
N VAL A 300 10.73 -11.21 -0.69
CA VAL A 300 12.08 -11.75 -0.90
C VAL A 300 12.07 -13.27 -0.96
N HIS A 301 11.25 -13.93 -0.14
CA HIS A 301 11.04 -15.37 -0.23
C HIS A 301 10.48 -15.75 -1.61
N CYS A 302 9.35 -15.17 -2.01
CA CYS A 302 8.69 -15.46 -3.29
C CYS A 302 9.62 -15.25 -4.49
N ALA A 303 10.33 -14.13 -4.55
CA ALA A 303 11.28 -13.82 -5.62
C ALA A 303 12.44 -14.82 -5.69
N ARG A 304 12.88 -15.37 -4.56
CA ARG A 304 13.98 -16.37 -4.53
C ARG A 304 13.53 -17.79 -4.85
N THR A 305 12.28 -18.12 -4.57
CA THR A 305 11.76 -19.49 -4.73
C THR A 305 10.86 -19.66 -5.94
N GLY A 306 10.43 -18.57 -6.57
CA GLY A 306 9.39 -18.58 -7.60
C GLY A 306 7.99 -18.90 -7.05
N THR A 307 7.79 -18.79 -5.72
CA THR A 307 6.47 -18.98 -5.10
C THR A 307 5.58 -17.80 -5.41
N GLU A 308 4.28 -18.04 -5.64
CA GLU A 308 3.30 -16.98 -5.84
C GLU A 308 3.11 -16.14 -4.55
N PRO A 309 3.13 -14.79 -4.65
CA PRO A 309 2.87 -13.93 -3.51
C PRO A 309 1.44 -14.05 -2.97
N LEU A 310 1.26 -13.85 -1.65
CA LEU A 310 -0.08 -13.87 -1.01
C LEU A 310 -0.99 -12.73 -1.50
N ILE A 311 -0.41 -11.64 -1.97
CA ILE A 311 -1.11 -10.57 -2.68
C ILE A 311 -0.82 -10.76 -4.16
N THR A 312 -1.82 -11.25 -4.89
CA THR A 312 -1.71 -11.40 -6.35
C THR A 312 -1.84 -10.03 -7.02
N VAL A 313 -1.28 -9.91 -8.22
CA VAL A 313 -1.39 -8.70 -9.04
C VAL A 313 -2.84 -8.46 -9.49
N GLU A 314 -3.64 -9.51 -9.63
CA GLU A 314 -5.08 -9.46 -9.90
C GLU A 314 -5.85 -8.84 -8.74
N SER A 315 -5.55 -9.26 -7.50
CA SER A 315 -6.16 -8.66 -6.31
C SER A 315 -5.77 -7.18 -6.18
N SER A 316 -4.54 -6.84 -6.55
CA SER A 316 -4.04 -5.46 -6.55
C SER A 316 -4.72 -4.59 -7.61
N ARG A 317 -4.89 -5.14 -8.83
CA ARG A 317 -5.62 -4.49 -9.93
C ARG A 317 -7.09 -4.30 -9.60
N HIS A 318 -7.70 -5.25 -8.89
CA HIS A 318 -9.08 -5.13 -8.39
C HIS A 318 -9.24 -3.91 -7.47
N VAL A 319 -8.33 -3.71 -6.51
CA VAL A 319 -8.34 -2.53 -5.64
C VAL A 319 -8.28 -1.23 -6.46
N THR A 320 -7.43 -1.16 -7.48
CA THR A 320 -7.39 -0.02 -8.41
C THR A 320 -8.72 0.17 -9.13
N ALA A 321 -9.36 -0.90 -9.61
CA ALA A 321 -10.65 -0.81 -10.31
C ALA A 321 -11.77 -0.28 -9.40
N VAL A 322 -11.81 -0.71 -8.14
CA VAL A 322 -12.75 -0.20 -7.13
C VAL A 322 -12.55 1.28 -6.90
N LEU A 323 -11.30 1.73 -6.71
CA LEU A 323 -10.99 3.13 -6.48
C LEU A 323 -11.26 4.00 -7.70
N ALA A 324 -10.96 3.52 -8.91
CA ALA A 324 -11.28 4.24 -10.14
C ALA A 324 -12.80 4.42 -10.29
N ALA A 325 -13.58 3.36 -10.07
CA ALA A 325 -15.04 3.43 -10.07
C ALA A 325 -15.58 4.39 -9.00
N ALA A 326 -14.95 4.43 -7.81
CA ALA A 326 -15.34 5.35 -6.74
C ALA A 326 -15.09 6.81 -7.13
N HIS A 327 -13.97 7.13 -7.77
CA HIS A 327 -13.70 8.49 -8.25
C HIS A 327 -14.67 8.89 -9.37
N GLU A 328 -15.00 7.98 -10.28
CA GLU A 328 -16.04 8.22 -11.29
C GLU A 328 -17.42 8.44 -10.66
N SER A 329 -17.78 7.64 -9.66
CA SER A 329 -19.04 7.79 -8.93
C SER A 329 -19.12 9.14 -8.23
N ALA A 330 -18.06 9.56 -7.53
CA ALA A 330 -18.01 10.86 -6.87
C ALA A 330 -18.12 12.05 -7.86
N ARG A 331 -17.60 11.89 -9.08
CA ARG A 331 -17.69 12.90 -10.16
C ARG A 331 -19.08 12.97 -10.78
N THR A 332 -19.73 11.82 -10.98
CA THR A 332 -21.00 11.72 -11.72
C THR A 332 -22.23 11.78 -10.81
N GLY A 333 -22.07 11.49 -9.52
CA GLY A 333 -23.17 11.35 -8.57
C GLY A 333 -24.01 10.09 -8.79
N LEU A 334 -23.48 9.08 -9.49
CA LEU A 334 -24.19 7.84 -9.85
C LEU A 334 -23.41 6.61 -9.36
N PRO A 335 -24.10 5.48 -9.07
CA PRO A 335 -23.42 4.20 -8.87
C PRO A 335 -22.63 3.77 -10.11
N VAL A 336 -21.46 3.19 -9.92
CA VAL A 336 -20.56 2.73 -10.99
C VAL A 336 -20.22 1.26 -10.77
N LYS A 337 -20.37 0.44 -11.81
CA LYS A 337 -19.92 -0.95 -11.78
C LYS A 337 -18.41 -1.03 -11.78
N VAL A 338 -17.86 -1.95 -11.00
CA VAL A 338 -16.41 -2.22 -11.00
C VAL A 338 -16.09 -3.12 -12.18
N VAL A 339 -15.07 -2.75 -12.96
CA VAL A 339 -14.57 -3.57 -14.07
C VAL A 339 -13.95 -4.84 -13.51
N GLY A 340 -14.40 -6.00 -13.98
CA GLY A 340 -13.95 -7.33 -13.52
C GLY A 340 -12.46 -7.62 -13.76
N ARG A 341 -12.02 -8.80 -13.31
CA ARG A 341 -10.62 -9.24 -13.31
C ARG A 341 -10.14 -9.91 -14.62
N ASP A 342 -11.05 -10.10 -15.58
CA ASP A 342 -10.81 -10.82 -16.84
C ASP A 342 -10.01 -10.03 -17.89
#